data_AF-A0A1H3G2Z5-F1
#
_entry.id   AF-A0A1H3G2Z5-F1
#
_cell.length_a   1.000
_cell.length_b   1.000
_cell.length_c   1.000
_cell.angle_alpha   90.00
_cell.angle_beta   90.00
_cell.angle_gamma   90.00
#
_symmetry.space_group_name_H-M   'P 1'
#
loop_
_entity.id
_entity.type
_entity.pdbx_description
1 polymer ?
#
loop_
_entity_poly.entity_id
_entity_poly.type
_entity_poly.pdbx_seq_one_letter_code
_entity_poly.pdbx_strand_id
1 'polypeptide(L)'
;MSEVFIKMLKKEKSRKGFTLIEVLIVIAIIGILTAGMTLAAGGSRDAAEATRIMSDLRNMKAAALMWMAENPTGYSNTDWTSLQGDPGPLNKYLDRPLDKNTMRFKFEEGSIVKSWTDSEQANETEDAWFLGYDLAASEEKYGEVRSGVKKNLAQQAKSAGLYGTNELDIASGANDPGYFKETDSKIYVIVQ
;
A
#
# COMPACT_ATOMS: atom_id res chain seq x y z
N MET A 1 74.72 -33.32 -5.91
CA MET A 1 73.43 -33.27 -6.63
C MET A 1 72.25 -32.78 -5.77
N SER A 2 72.36 -32.65 -4.44
CA SER A 2 71.25 -32.25 -3.55
C SER A 2 71.00 -30.72 -3.46
N GLU A 3 72.04 -29.90 -3.64
CA GLU A 3 71.96 -28.43 -3.54
C GLU A 3 71.10 -27.78 -4.64
N VAL A 4 71.12 -28.34 -5.86
CA VAL A 4 70.39 -27.81 -7.02
C VAL A 4 68.88 -28.04 -6.89
N PHE A 5 68.48 -29.14 -6.23
CA PHE A 5 67.08 -29.54 -6.08
C PHE A 5 66.32 -28.67 -5.06
N ILE A 6 67.00 -28.20 -4.01
CA ILE A 6 66.39 -27.30 -2.99
C ILE A 6 66.18 -25.89 -3.55
N LYS A 7 67.07 -25.44 -4.46
CA LYS A 7 66.97 -24.10 -5.08
C LYS A 7 65.77 -23.97 -6.03
N MET A 8 65.16 -25.08 -6.44
CA MET A 8 63.97 -25.11 -7.30
C MET A 8 62.63 -24.99 -6.56
N LEU A 9 62.58 -25.18 -5.24
CA LEU A 9 61.32 -25.21 -4.47
C LEU A 9 60.93 -23.90 -3.76
N LYS A 10 61.75 -22.85 -3.81
CA LYS A 10 61.46 -21.59 -3.10
C LYS A 10 61.33 -20.38 -4.02
N LYS A 11 60.45 -20.48 -5.01
CA LYS A 11 59.90 -19.30 -5.69
C LYS A 11 58.71 -18.81 -4.88
N GLU A 12 58.96 -18.11 -3.77
CA GLU A 12 57.89 -17.39 -3.09
C GLU A 12 57.35 -16.33 -4.06
N LYS A 13 56.18 -16.60 -4.64
CA LYS A 13 55.43 -15.60 -5.40
C LYS A 13 55.15 -14.46 -4.42
N SER A 14 55.74 -13.29 -4.65
CA SER A 14 55.38 -12.08 -3.93
C SER A 14 53.88 -11.84 -4.11
N ARG A 15 53.12 -12.07 -3.04
CA ARG A 15 51.72 -11.67 -2.98
C ARG A 15 51.73 -10.15 -2.90
N LYS A 16 51.50 -9.48 -4.03
CA LYS A 16 51.22 -8.04 -4.04
C LYS A 16 49.96 -7.82 -3.20
N GLY A 17 50.12 -7.22 -2.02
CA GLY A 17 48.99 -6.78 -1.21
C GLY A 17 48.37 -5.52 -1.79
N PHE A 18 47.08 -5.33 -1.57
CA PHE A 18 46.41 -4.05 -1.83
C PHE A 18 47.05 -2.97 -0.96
N THR A 19 47.28 -1.80 -1.53
CA THR A 19 47.74 -0.63 -0.77
C THR A 19 46.58 -0.06 0.05
N LEU A 20 46.90 0.56 1.19
CA LEU A 20 45.89 1.23 2.01
C LEU A 20 45.16 2.34 1.24
N ILE A 21 45.89 3.04 0.36
CA ILE A 21 45.32 4.12 -0.47
C ILE A 21 44.31 3.57 -1.49
N GLU A 22 44.58 2.42 -2.10
CA GLU A 22 43.65 1.78 -3.05
C GLU A 22 42.34 1.41 -2.36
N VAL A 23 42.41 0.82 -1.17
CA VAL A 23 41.19 0.49 -0.40
C VAL A 23 40.48 1.76 0.07
N LEU A 24 41.21 2.79 0.48
CA LEU A 24 40.67 4.07 0.95
C LEU A 24 39.87 4.80 -0.14
N ILE A 25 40.40 4.87 -1.37
CA ILE A 25 39.69 5.51 -2.48
C ILE A 25 38.42 4.72 -2.84
N VAL A 26 38.48 3.39 -2.79
CA VAL A 26 37.32 2.54 -3.10
C VAL A 26 36.18 2.76 -2.11
N ILE A 27 36.45 2.74 -0.80
CA ILE A 27 35.40 2.99 0.20
C ILE A 27 34.88 4.43 0.13
N ALA A 28 35.73 5.41 -0.23
CA ALA A 28 35.31 6.79 -0.44
C ALA A 28 34.33 6.91 -1.62
N ILE A 29 34.63 6.27 -2.75
CA ILE A 29 33.74 6.25 -3.93
C ILE A 29 32.42 5.53 -3.61
N ILE A 30 32.47 4.36 -2.95
CA ILE A 30 31.26 3.64 -2.53
C ILE A 30 30.42 4.50 -1.59
N GLY A 31 31.05 5.24 -0.66
CA GLY A 31 30.36 6.16 0.24
C GLY A 31 29.60 7.27 -0.50
N ILE A 32 30.23 7.94 -1.47
CA ILE A 32 29.62 9.01 -2.25
C ILE A 32 28.45 8.48 -3.09
N LEU A 33 28.64 7.36 -3.78
CA LEU A 33 27.59 6.75 -4.61
C LEU A 33 26.39 6.32 -3.75
N THR A 34 26.66 5.66 -2.61
CA THR A 34 25.60 5.18 -1.70
C THR A 34 24.82 6.34 -1.08
N ALA A 35 25.51 7.44 -0.72
CA ALA A 35 24.86 8.64 -0.20
C ALA A 35 23.88 9.24 -1.21
N GLY A 36 24.29 9.39 -2.48
CA GLY A 36 23.41 9.89 -3.54
C GLY A 36 22.21 8.98 -3.82
N MET A 37 22.43 7.66 -3.88
CA MET A 37 21.36 6.69 -4.11
C MET A 37 20.29 6.70 -3.02
N THR A 38 20.69 6.88 -1.76
CA THR A 38 19.78 6.86 -0.61
C THR A 38 18.75 7.99 -0.67
N LEU A 39 19.18 9.20 -1.07
CA LEU A 39 18.30 10.37 -1.18
C LEU A 39 17.29 10.22 -2.33
N ALA A 40 17.71 9.68 -3.47
CA ALA A 40 16.83 9.47 -4.62
C ALA A 40 15.81 8.34 -4.41
N ALA A 41 16.14 7.33 -3.60
CA ALA A 41 15.29 6.16 -3.39
C ALA A 41 14.03 6.44 -2.53
N GLY A 42 14.04 7.48 -1.69
CA GLY A 42 12.93 7.78 -0.77
C GLY A 42 11.59 7.99 -1.48
N GLY A 43 11.54 8.95 -2.42
CA GLY A 43 10.31 9.26 -3.16
C GLY A 43 9.84 8.12 -4.08
N SER A 44 10.77 7.37 -4.69
CA SER A 44 10.43 6.22 -5.54
C SER A 44 9.81 5.07 -4.72
N ARG A 45 10.34 4.79 -3.53
CA ARG A 45 9.76 3.80 -2.60
C ARG A 45 8.37 4.22 -2.15
N ASP A 46 8.17 5.51 -1.88
CA ASP A 46 6.87 6.04 -1.47
C ASP A 46 5.82 5.92 -2.58
N ALA A 47 6.19 6.20 -3.82
CA ALA A 47 5.30 6.02 -4.97
C ALA A 47 4.97 4.54 -5.21
N ALA A 48 5.97 3.66 -5.14
CA ALA A 48 5.77 2.22 -5.30
C ALA A 48 4.85 1.64 -4.20
N GLU A 49 5.00 2.08 -2.95
CA GLU A 49 4.13 1.67 -1.86
C GLU A 49 2.70 2.19 -2.02
N ALA A 50 2.52 3.44 -2.47
CA ALA A 50 1.19 3.99 -2.78
C ALA A 50 0.49 3.17 -3.89
N THR A 51 1.21 2.83 -4.97
CA THR A 51 0.70 1.96 -6.04
C THR A 51 0.37 0.56 -5.52
N ARG A 52 1.17 0.01 -4.60
CA ARG A 52 0.88 -1.27 -3.95
C ARG A 52 -0.43 -1.22 -3.17
N ILE A 53 -0.62 -0.21 -2.32
CA ILE A 53 -1.87 -0.03 -1.54
C ILE A 53 -3.08 0.11 -2.46
N MET A 54 -2.94 0.87 -3.54
CA MET A 54 -3.98 1.01 -4.56
C MET A 54 -4.35 -0.33 -5.22
N SER A 55 -3.34 -1.11 -5.63
CA SER A 55 -3.54 -2.42 -6.23
C SER A 55 -4.19 -3.38 -5.25
N ASP A 56 -3.74 -3.37 -4.00
CA ASP A 56 -4.27 -4.18 -2.91
C ASP A 56 -5.77 -3.87 -2.68
N LEU A 57 -6.15 -2.59 -2.59
CA LEU A 57 -7.55 -2.15 -2.48
C LEU A 57 -8.42 -2.62 -3.67
N ARG A 58 -7.89 -2.52 -4.90
CA ARG A 58 -8.61 -2.95 -6.12
C ARG A 58 -8.81 -4.46 -6.16
N ASN A 59 -7.77 -5.22 -5.82
CA ASN A 59 -7.83 -6.68 -5.75
C ASN A 59 -8.83 -7.13 -4.68
N MET A 60 -8.82 -6.46 -3.52
CA MET A 60 -9.78 -6.72 -2.46
C MET A 60 -11.21 -6.37 -2.85
N LYS A 61 -11.43 -5.24 -3.52
CA LYS A 61 -12.74 -4.88 -4.07
C LYS A 61 -13.22 -5.94 -5.08
N ALA A 62 -12.33 -6.42 -5.96
CA ALA A 62 -12.67 -7.46 -6.92
C ALA A 62 -13.07 -8.77 -6.21
N ALA A 63 -12.34 -9.18 -5.17
CA ALA A 63 -12.68 -10.33 -4.34
C ALA A 63 -14.04 -10.17 -3.65
N ALA A 64 -14.34 -8.98 -3.10
CA ALA A 64 -15.65 -8.67 -2.52
C ALA A 64 -16.77 -8.79 -3.56
N LEU A 65 -16.58 -8.25 -4.77
CA LEU A 65 -17.55 -8.37 -5.85
C LEU A 65 -17.76 -9.82 -6.32
N MET A 66 -16.71 -10.64 -6.35
CA MET A 66 -16.81 -12.07 -6.68
C MET A 66 -17.57 -12.85 -5.60
N TRP A 67 -17.26 -12.59 -4.33
CA TRP A 67 -18.00 -13.13 -3.20
C TRP A 67 -19.48 -12.76 -3.30
N MET A 68 -19.77 -11.50 -3.63
CA MET A 68 -21.12 -11.00 -3.85
C MET A 68 -21.85 -11.70 -5.00
N ALA A 69 -21.16 -11.92 -6.12
CA ALA A 69 -21.73 -12.57 -7.29
C ALA A 69 -22.06 -14.06 -7.06
N GLU A 70 -21.31 -14.77 -6.20
CA GLU A 70 -21.53 -16.20 -5.96
C GLU A 70 -22.71 -16.48 -5.02
N ASN A 71 -23.13 -15.52 -4.19
CA ASN A 71 -24.30 -15.68 -3.31
C ASN A 71 -25.37 -14.61 -3.61
N PRO A 72 -26.22 -14.83 -4.61
CA PRO A 72 -27.18 -13.83 -5.10
C PRO A 72 -28.36 -13.56 -4.16
N THR A 73 -28.51 -14.30 -3.06
CA THR A 73 -29.64 -14.17 -2.12
C THR A 73 -29.52 -13.02 -1.11
N GLY A 74 -28.63 -12.06 -1.38
CA GLY A 74 -28.55 -10.80 -0.64
C GLY A 74 -27.60 -10.90 0.54
N TYR A 75 -26.47 -10.22 0.43
CA TYR A 75 -25.62 -9.91 1.56
C TYR A 75 -26.19 -8.71 2.30
N SER A 76 -26.15 -8.76 3.62
CA SER A 76 -26.56 -7.67 4.50
C SER A 76 -25.35 -6.82 4.93
N ASN A 77 -25.60 -5.60 5.42
CA ASN A 77 -24.54 -4.79 6.04
C ASN A 77 -23.82 -5.54 7.18
N THR A 78 -24.55 -6.42 7.88
CA THR A 78 -23.97 -7.27 8.93
C THR A 78 -23.01 -8.31 8.38
N ASP A 79 -23.28 -8.87 7.19
CA ASP A 79 -22.35 -9.81 6.54
C ASP A 79 -21.07 -9.08 6.13
N TRP A 80 -21.19 -7.87 5.56
CA TRP A 80 -20.06 -7.03 5.19
C TRP A 80 -19.16 -6.70 6.38
N THR A 81 -19.74 -6.14 7.45
CA THR A 81 -18.98 -5.74 8.65
C THR A 81 -18.41 -6.94 9.41
N SER A 82 -19.05 -8.12 9.33
CA SER A 82 -18.54 -9.35 9.95
C SER A 82 -17.20 -9.84 9.39
N LEU A 83 -16.87 -9.47 8.14
CA LEU A 83 -15.58 -9.78 7.51
C LEU A 83 -14.39 -9.16 8.25
N GLN A 84 -14.63 -8.15 9.08
CA GLN A 84 -13.62 -7.59 9.98
C GLN A 84 -13.14 -8.62 11.00
N GLY A 85 -14.03 -9.52 11.43
CA GLY A 85 -13.76 -10.57 12.42
C GLY A 85 -13.30 -11.88 11.78
N ASP A 86 -13.88 -12.25 10.64
CA ASP A 86 -13.51 -13.44 9.87
C ASP A 86 -13.50 -13.14 8.37
N PRO A 87 -12.32 -12.88 7.77
CA PRO A 87 -12.21 -12.64 6.33
C PRO A 87 -12.20 -13.94 5.51
N GLY A 88 -12.38 -15.10 6.15
CA GLY A 88 -12.41 -16.42 5.51
C GLY A 88 -13.24 -16.50 4.22
N PRO A 89 -14.44 -15.88 4.14
CA PRO A 89 -15.24 -15.88 2.92
C PRO A 89 -14.54 -15.22 1.72
N LEU A 90 -13.75 -14.17 1.95
CA LEU A 90 -13.00 -13.49 0.89
C LEU A 90 -11.72 -14.23 0.50
N ASN A 91 -11.13 -15.00 1.42
CA ASN A 91 -9.88 -15.73 1.19
C ASN A 91 -9.96 -16.73 0.03
N LYS A 92 -11.17 -17.17 -0.34
CA LYS A 92 -11.39 -18.01 -1.53
C LYS A 92 -10.99 -17.33 -2.83
N TYR A 93 -11.07 -15.99 -2.89
CA TYR A 93 -10.85 -15.19 -4.10
C TYR A 93 -9.54 -14.40 -4.05
N LEU A 94 -8.69 -14.66 -3.06
CA LEU A 94 -7.45 -13.94 -2.83
C LEU A 94 -6.26 -14.90 -2.91
N ASP A 95 -5.25 -14.51 -3.70
CA ASP A 95 -3.98 -15.25 -3.75
C ASP A 95 -3.23 -15.17 -2.42
N ARG A 96 -3.40 -14.06 -1.71
CA ARG A 96 -2.85 -13.85 -0.37
C ARG A 96 -3.99 -13.88 0.65
N PRO A 97 -4.09 -14.93 1.48
CA PRO A 97 -5.15 -14.99 2.48
C PRO A 97 -5.01 -13.87 3.49
N LEU A 98 -6.14 -13.30 3.87
CA LEU A 98 -6.27 -12.38 4.97
C LEU A 98 -6.35 -13.15 6.29
N ASP A 99 -5.69 -12.60 7.29
CA ASP A 99 -5.83 -12.99 8.69
C ASP A 99 -6.31 -11.74 9.43
N LYS A 100 -7.37 -11.88 10.25
CA LYS A 100 -7.92 -10.82 11.11
C LYS A 100 -6.82 -10.02 11.80
N ASN A 101 -5.82 -10.73 12.33
CA ASN A 101 -4.77 -10.12 13.10
C ASN A 101 -3.76 -9.39 12.21
N THR A 102 -3.69 -9.66 10.91
CA THR A 102 -2.67 -9.10 9.99
C THR A 102 -3.27 -8.21 8.89
N MET A 103 -4.57 -7.96 8.85
CA MET A 103 -5.12 -7.10 7.80
C MET A 103 -5.04 -5.63 8.21
N ARG A 104 -4.68 -4.77 7.26
CA ARG A 104 -4.93 -3.31 7.35
C ARG A 104 -6.29 -2.93 6.79
N PHE A 105 -7.00 -3.88 6.18
CA PHE A 105 -8.30 -3.64 5.59
C PHE A 105 -9.37 -3.47 6.66
N LYS A 106 -10.32 -2.58 6.36
CA LYS A 106 -11.51 -2.33 7.17
C LYS A 106 -12.75 -2.54 6.31
N PHE A 107 -13.73 -3.24 6.85
CA PHE A 107 -15.01 -3.48 6.19
C PHE A 107 -16.06 -2.67 6.95
N GLU A 108 -16.36 -1.48 6.44
CA GLU A 108 -17.20 -0.50 7.12
C GLU A 108 -18.41 -0.17 6.25
N GLU A 109 -19.55 0.06 6.89
CA GLU A 109 -20.71 0.67 6.24
C GLU A 109 -20.56 2.20 6.26
N GLY A 110 -21.29 2.84 5.36
CA GLY A 110 -21.28 4.28 5.24
C GLY A 110 -22.47 4.75 4.42
N SER A 111 -22.43 6.02 4.05
CA SER A 111 -23.55 6.72 3.45
C SER A 111 -23.08 7.50 2.23
N ILE A 112 -23.92 7.51 1.19
CA ILE A 112 -23.72 8.31 -0.01
C ILE A 112 -24.96 9.17 -0.22
N VAL A 113 -24.78 10.48 -0.21
CA VAL A 113 -25.82 11.45 -0.56
C VAL A 113 -25.79 11.71 -2.06
N LYS A 114 -26.89 11.40 -2.75
CA LYS A 114 -27.08 11.63 -4.19
C LYS A 114 -28.07 12.78 -4.40
N SER A 115 -27.76 13.65 -5.36
CA SER A 115 -28.67 14.71 -5.83
C SER A 115 -28.59 14.79 -7.35
N TRP A 116 -29.75 14.69 -8.01
CA TRP A 116 -29.87 14.74 -9.47
C TRP A 116 -30.39 16.13 -9.87
N THR A 117 -29.60 16.87 -10.65
CA THR A 117 -29.81 18.27 -11.03
C THR A 117 -31.13 18.59 -11.75
N ASP A 118 -31.88 17.59 -12.21
CA ASP A 118 -33.05 17.78 -13.09
C ASP A 118 -34.40 17.46 -12.43
N SER A 119 -34.43 17.21 -11.12
CA SER A 119 -35.69 16.96 -10.41
C SER A 119 -35.68 17.61 -9.03
N GLU A 120 -36.80 18.26 -8.68
CA GLU A 120 -37.20 18.74 -7.33
C GLU A 120 -37.29 17.61 -6.28
N GLN A 121 -36.42 16.60 -6.35
CA GLN A 121 -36.29 15.55 -5.36
C GLN A 121 -35.26 15.97 -4.31
N ALA A 122 -35.67 15.85 -3.05
CA ALA A 122 -34.79 16.03 -1.91
C ALA A 122 -33.59 15.09 -2.01
N ASN A 123 -32.45 15.50 -1.46
CA ASN A 123 -31.25 14.66 -1.39
C ASN A 123 -31.58 13.28 -0.83
N GLU A 124 -31.27 12.23 -1.58
CA GLU A 124 -31.46 10.85 -1.14
C GLU A 124 -30.16 10.35 -0.53
N THR A 125 -30.27 9.78 0.67
CA THR A 125 -29.15 9.14 1.37
C THR A 125 -29.28 7.64 1.17
N GLU A 126 -28.28 7.04 0.54
CA GLU A 126 -28.19 5.59 0.35
C GLU A 126 -27.08 4.99 1.21
N ASP A 127 -27.35 3.84 1.82
CA ASP A 127 -26.32 3.05 2.49
C ASP A 127 -25.38 2.45 1.45
N ALA A 128 -24.08 2.53 1.71
CA ALA A 128 -23.05 2.02 0.83
C ALA A 128 -21.99 1.25 1.62
N TRP A 129 -21.34 0.31 0.94
CA TRP A 129 -20.25 -0.45 1.55
C TRP A 129 -18.91 0.11 1.17
N PHE A 130 -18.09 0.34 2.20
CA PHE A 130 -16.76 0.90 2.05
C PHE A 130 -15.72 -0.12 2.45
N LEU A 131 -14.79 -0.36 1.52
CA LEU A 131 -13.55 -1.06 1.82
C LEU A 131 -12.50 -0.02 2.21
N GLY A 132 -12.18 0.01 3.49
CA GLY A 132 -11.16 0.86 4.08
C GLY A 132 -9.78 0.19 4.10
N TYR A 133 -8.74 1.01 4.18
CA TYR A 133 -7.38 0.60 4.49
C TYR A 133 -6.79 1.57 5.52
N ASP A 134 -6.28 1.01 6.62
CA ASP A 134 -5.70 1.76 7.73
C ASP A 134 -4.26 2.20 7.43
N LEU A 135 -4.09 3.51 7.30
CA LEU A 135 -2.80 4.17 7.05
C LEU A 135 -2.12 4.59 8.36
N ALA A 136 -2.85 4.61 9.48
CA ALA A 136 -2.30 4.89 10.78
C ALA A 136 -1.58 3.66 11.36
N ALA A 137 -0.97 3.86 12.52
CA ALA A 137 -0.44 2.75 13.30
C ALA A 137 -1.60 1.92 13.85
N SER A 138 -1.96 0.83 13.17
CA SER A 138 -3.02 -0.07 13.61
C SER A 138 -2.49 -0.94 14.74
N GLU A 139 -3.06 -0.73 15.94
CA GLU A 139 -2.93 -1.50 17.19
C GLU A 139 -1.76 -2.52 17.21
N GLU A 140 -0.56 -2.00 17.44
CA GLU A 140 0.70 -2.74 17.71
C GLU A 140 1.36 -3.49 16.54
N LYS A 141 0.67 -3.77 15.42
CA LYS A 141 1.23 -4.66 14.39
C LYS A 141 1.85 -3.95 13.20
N TYR A 142 1.40 -2.73 12.94
CA TYR A 142 1.65 -2.04 11.70
C TYR A 142 2.09 -0.61 11.97
N GLY A 143 3.30 -0.26 11.51
CA GLY A 143 3.79 1.11 11.60
C GLY A 143 2.96 2.07 10.76
N GLU A 144 2.95 3.34 11.13
CA GLU A 144 2.30 4.38 10.34
C GLU A 144 2.86 4.42 8.91
N VAL A 145 1.97 4.55 7.93
CA VAL A 145 2.36 4.72 6.52
C VAL A 145 3.06 6.07 6.36
N ARG A 146 4.21 6.07 5.68
CA ARG A 146 5.05 7.27 5.51
C ARG A 146 4.27 8.41 4.87
N SER A 147 4.55 9.65 5.29
CA SER A 147 3.89 10.85 4.77
C SER A 147 4.00 11.01 3.25
N GLY A 148 5.16 10.64 2.67
CA GLY A 148 5.34 10.65 1.21
C GLY A 148 4.41 9.68 0.46
N VAL A 149 4.04 8.56 1.08
CA VAL A 149 3.06 7.61 0.53
C VAL A 149 1.66 8.23 0.57
N LYS A 150 1.26 8.82 1.71
CA LYS A 150 -0.03 9.52 1.87
C LYS A 150 -0.17 10.65 0.85
N LYS A 151 0.90 11.41 0.59
CA LYS A 151 0.96 12.43 -0.47
C LYS A 151 0.69 11.87 -1.86
N ASN A 152 1.35 10.78 -2.24
CA ASN A 152 1.13 10.16 -3.54
C ASN A 152 -0.30 9.60 -3.70
N LEU A 153 -0.88 9.07 -2.61
CA LEU A 153 -2.28 8.61 -2.60
C LEU A 153 -3.25 9.79 -2.75
N ALA A 154 -3.04 10.90 -2.04
CA ALA A 154 -3.86 12.11 -2.15
C ALA A 154 -3.82 12.70 -3.57
N GLN A 155 -2.66 12.73 -4.21
CA GLN A 155 -2.54 13.17 -5.61
C GLN A 155 -3.35 12.30 -6.60
N GLN A 156 -3.50 11.02 -6.30
CA GLN A 156 -4.23 10.06 -7.13
C GLN A 156 -5.68 9.85 -6.66
N ALA A 157 -6.10 10.48 -5.57
CA ALA A 157 -7.37 10.17 -4.92
C ALA A 157 -8.57 10.38 -5.84
N LYS A 158 -8.60 11.52 -6.54
CA LYS A 158 -9.69 11.86 -7.46
C LYS A 158 -9.78 10.93 -8.66
N SER A 159 -8.65 10.58 -9.28
CA SER A 159 -8.64 9.73 -10.48
C SER A 159 -8.87 8.26 -10.16
N ALA A 160 -8.53 7.83 -8.95
CA ALA A 160 -8.68 6.45 -8.51
C ALA A 160 -9.94 6.19 -7.68
N GLY A 161 -10.73 7.23 -7.35
CA GLY A 161 -11.94 7.10 -6.53
C GLY A 161 -11.62 6.72 -5.09
N LEU A 162 -10.61 7.35 -4.50
CA LEU A 162 -10.21 7.17 -3.11
C LEU A 162 -10.82 8.25 -2.23
N TYR A 163 -11.41 7.84 -1.12
CA TYR A 163 -12.09 8.72 -0.18
C TYR A 163 -11.44 8.67 1.20
N GLY A 164 -11.48 9.78 1.93
CA GLY A 164 -10.99 9.88 3.31
C GLY A 164 -12.05 9.55 4.36
N THR A 165 -13.31 9.47 3.93
CA THR A 165 -14.50 9.27 4.76
C THR A 165 -15.40 8.20 4.15
N ASN A 166 -16.20 7.55 4.99
CA ASN A 166 -17.28 6.64 4.62
C ASN A 166 -18.64 7.36 4.51
N GLU A 167 -18.69 8.67 4.73
CA GLU A 167 -19.87 9.52 4.50
C GLU A 167 -19.56 10.47 3.35
N LEU A 168 -20.12 10.17 2.17
CA LEU A 168 -19.86 10.91 0.93
C LEU A 168 -21.05 11.78 0.54
N ASP A 169 -20.75 12.98 0.07
CA ASP A 169 -21.73 13.86 -0.57
C ASP A 169 -21.39 14.01 -2.06
N ILE A 170 -22.09 13.25 -2.90
CA ILE A 170 -21.93 13.30 -4.37
C ILE A 170 -23.07 14.09 -5.03
N ALA A 171 -23.78 14.93 -4.27
CA ALA A 171 -24.80 15.81 -4.80
C ALA A 171 -24.23 16.74 -5.90
N SER A 172 -25.03 16.98 -6.94
CA SER A 172 -24.72 17.95 -7.99
C SER A 172 -24.50 19.35 -7.39
N GLY A 173 -23.23 19.75 -7.23
CA GLY A 173 -22.84 21.02 -6.61
C GLY A 173 -21.95 20.89 -5.38
N ALA A 174 -21.77 19.67 -4.83
CA ALA A 174 -20.76 19.41 -3.82
C ALA A 174 -19.35 19.64 -4.42
N ASN A 175 -18.57 20.53 -3.80
CA ASN A 175 -17.24 20.90 -4.29
C ASN A 175 -16.19 19.80 -4.05
N ASP A 176 -16.40 18.95 -3.04
CA ASP A 176 -15.52 17.85 -2.67
C ASP A 176 -16.36 16.74 -2.03
N PRO A 177 -16.54 15.58 -2.69
CA PRO A 177 -17.31 14.47 -2.16
C PRO A 177 -16.62 13.76 -0.99
N GLY A 178 -15.46 14.25 -0.52
CA GLY A 178 -14.69 13.64 0.56
C GLY A 178 -13.50 12.85 0.04
N TYR A 179 -12.85 13.31 -1.04
CA TYR A 179 -11.65 12.64 -1.55
C TYR A 179 -10.56 12.58 -0.48
N PHE A 180 -9.78 11.51 -0.52
CA PHE A 180 -8.70 11.26 0.43
C PHE A 180 -7.66 12.40 0.44
N LYS A 181 -7.30 12.85 1.65
CA LYS A 181 -6.32 13.89 1.95
C LYS A 181 -5.16 13.32 2.75
N GLU A 182 -4.00 13.98 2.68
CA GLU A 182 -2.78 13.52 3.36
C GLU A 182 -2.93 13.42 4.90
N THR A 183 -3.89 14.15 5.46
CA THR A 183 -4.23 14.17 6.89
C THR A 183 -5.06 12.97 7.33
N ASP A 184 -5.68 12.25 6.40
CA ASP A 184 -6.62 11.20 6.73
C ASP A 184 -5.87 9.95 7.22
N SER A 185 -6.40 9.32 8.26
CA SER A 185 -5.84 8.11 8.86
C SER A 185 -6.24 6.83 8.13
N LYS A 186 -7.30 6.91 7.32
CA LYS A 186 -7.85 5.80 6.56
C LYS A 186 -8.14 6.26 5.14
N ILE A 187 -8.16 5.28 4.23
CA ILE A 187 -8.54 5.48 2.84
C ILE A 187 -9.61 4.47 2.48
N TYR A 188 -10.61 4.90 1.74
CA TYR A 188 -11.78 4.11 1.40
C TYR A 188 -12.01 4.04 -0.10
N VAL A 189 -12.55 2.90 -0.53
CA VAL A 189 -13.15 2.73 -1.85
C VAL A 189 -14.57 2.19 -1.70
N ILE A 190 -15.49 2.72 -2.49
CA ILE A 190 -16.88 2.24 -2.54
C ILE A 190 -16.89 0.86 -3.19
N VAL A 191 -17.55 -0.11 -2.58
CA VAL A 191 -17.72 -1.47 -3.10
C VAL A 191 -19.08 -1.64 -3.75
N GLN A 192 -20.14 -1.24 -3.04
CA GLN A 192 -21.54 -1.27 -3.47
C GLN A 192 -22.22 0.04 -3.08
#